data_AF-A0A538BVZ7-F1
#
_entry.id   AF-A0A538BVZ7-F1
#
_cell.length_a   1.000
_cell.length_b   1.000
_cell.length_c   1.000
_cell.angle_alpha   90.00
_cell.angle_beta   90.00
_cell.angle_gamma   90.00
#
_symmetry.space_group_name_H-M   'P 1'
#
loop_
_entity.id
_entity.type
_entity.pdbx_description
1 polymer ?
#
loop_
_entity_poly.entity_id
_entity_poly.type
_entity_poly.pdbx_seq_one_letter_code
_entity_poly.pdbx_strand_id
1 'polypeptide(L)'
;MLLVAPTRTLRLGGLAAWALGALVLAAYLLPHGHRPLLAAAAVVGLGLAAGGAWLLRRWPPLLAFAALACFPARIPLNVGSTNANLLVPLYGVVAAAAIALAWELFRGDERARELGPLVWPLAAFVAWTGLTILWVADVRQGAIALLFYYLPFGLLAVGFARLPWSRRWLVALYAQLALMAAVFALIGMYQWATRDVFWNPKVIVGNAYAPFYRVNSVFWDPSIYGRFLVIAILASLAIALSTRAARVAAVLAVGIAITWIGLLFSFSQSSFVALIAGVLVAAAFAWQWRVIAAAGLAAVVLVSVGFAAPNIRDSLFDHSFNRVTSDRYSLVTNGLRIAEHHPVGGVGIGLTLRRVEGGFVHRTRLVAGLALGAIAVHSLFYNALFEDPMAWALFGLAALTAVVAREGEPA
;
A
#
# COMPACT_ATOMS: atom_id res chain seq x y z
N MET A 1 3.74 5.80 21.76
CA MET A 1 3.31 7.11 22.35
C MET A 1 2.63 8.02 21.33
N LEU A 2 3.25 8.34 20.19
CA LEU A 2 2.67 9.26 19.18
C LEU A 2 1.23 8.92 18.73
N LEU A 3 0.93 7.63 18.59
CA LEU A 3 -0.37 7.12 18.15
C LEU A 3 -1.46 7.17 19.24
N VAL A 4 -1.09 6.92 20.49
CA VAL A 4 -2.03 6.53 21.57
C VAL A 4 -2.19 7.61 22.63
N ALA A 5 -1.13 8.38 22.88
CA ALA A 5 -1.09 9.28 24.02
C ALA A 5 -2.11 10.42 23.87
N PRO A 6 -2.88 10.73 24.92
CA PRO A 6 -3.91 11.77 24.86
C PRO A 6 -3.34 13.19 24.97
N THR A 7 -2.22 13.38 25.68
CA THR A 7 -1.66 14.70 25.95
C THR A 7 -0.61 15.10 24.92
N ARG A 8 -0.62 16.37 24.50
CA ARG A 8 0.36 16.92 23.55
C ARG A 8 1.81 16.69 23.96
N THR A 9 2.11 16.73 25.26
CA THR A 9 3.47 16.55 25.81
C THR A 9 3.99 15.14 25.58
N LEU A 10 3.17 14.12 25.86
CA LEU A 10 3.53 12.73 25.58
C LEU A 10 3.63 12.43 24.09
N ARG A 11 2.86 13.16 23.26
CA ARG A 11 2.94 13.02 21.80
C ARG A 11 4.20 13.66 21.22
N LEU A 12 4.57 14.85 21.69
CA LEU A 12 5.87 15.47 21.40
C LEU A 12 7.02 14.55 21.86
N GLY A 13 6.94 13.99 23.06
CA GLY A 13 7.89 12.98 23.54
C GLY A 13 7.94 11.75 22.64
N GLY A 14 6.77 11.28 22.17
CA GLY A 14 6.68 10.17 21.22
C GLY A 14 7.29 10.48 19.84
N LEU A 15 7.15 11.71 19.35
CA LEU A 15 7.77 12.16 18.09
C LEU A 15 9.28 12.35 18.24
N ALA A 16 9.74 12.86 19.39
CA ALA A 16 11.15 12.91 19.73
C ALA A 16 11.77 11.51 19.82
N ALA A 17 11.10 10.56 20.47
CA ALA A 17 11.52 9.17 20.54
C ALA A 17 11.55 8.51 19.15
N TRP A 18 10.56 8.81 18.28
CA TRP A 18 10.55 8.38 16.89
C TRP A 18 11.77 8.92 16.12
N ALA A 19 12.08 10.20 16.26
CA ALA A 19 13.23 10.82 15.58
C ALA A 19 14.56 10.27 16.09
N LEU A 20 14.72 10.14 17.41
CA LEU A 20 15.91 9.55 18.03
C LEU A 20 16.08 8.08 17.62
N GLY A 21 15.01 7.29 17.63
CA GLY A 21 15.04 5.90 17.18
C GLY A 21 15.43 5.78 15.71
N ALA A 22 14.88 6.64 14.84
CA ALA A 22 15.26 6.68 13.43
C ALA A 22 16.75 7.06 13.25
N LEU A 23 17.27 8.01 14.03
CA LEU A 23 18.69 8.39 14.01
C LEU A 23 19.61 7.25 14.46
N VAL A 24 19.25 6.54 15.53
CA VAL A 24 20.01 5.37 16.01
C VAL A 24 20.04 4.27 14.96
N LEU A 25 18.89 3.94 14.37
CA LEU A 25 18.80 2.94 13.30
C LEU A 25 19.58 3.37 12.05
N ALA A 26 19.52 4.64 11.68
CA ALA A 26 20.27 5.18 10.54
C ALA A 26 21.79 5.14 10.80
N ALA A 27 22.24 5.44 12.02
CA ALA A 27 23.64 5.33 12.41
C ALA A 27 24.12 3.88 12.41
N TYR A 28 23.29 2.94 12.86
CA TYR A 28 23.59 1.50 12.83
C TYR A 28 23.69 0.95 11.40
N LEU A 29 22.81 1.40 10.50
CA LEU A 29 22.81 0.99 9.09
C LEU A 29 23.81 1.77 8.23
N LEU A 30 24.52 2.75 8.81
CA LEU A 30 25.39 3.65 8.07
C LEU A 30 26.58 2.88 7.48
N PRO A 31 26.76 2.93 6.15
CA PRO A 31 27.89 2.27 5.52
C PRO A 31 29.21 2.98 5.85
N HIS A 32 30.27 2.18 6.04
CA HIS A 32 31.61 2.70 6.30
C HIS A 32 32.14 3.48 5.09
N GLY A 33 32.83 4.60 5.33
CA GLY A 33 33.57 5.35 4.29
C GLY A 33 32.88 6.57 3.65
N HIS A 34 31.60 6.86 3.93
CA HIS A 34 30.85 7.96 3.26
C HIS A 34 30.24 9.01 4.20
N ARG A 35 30.75 9.09 5.43
CA ARG A 35 30.19 9.95 6.50
C ARG A 35 29.99 11.44 6.13
N PRO A 36 30.94 12.15 5.49
CA PRO A 36 30.75 13.58 5.19
C PRO A 36 29.67 13.81 4.13
N LEU A 37 29.60 12.95 3.11
CA LEU A 37 28.56 13.03 2.07
C LEU A 37 27.17 12.74 2.65
N LEU A 38 27.06 11.74 3.54
CA LEU A 38 25.81 11.42 4.22
C LEU A 38 25.37 12.54 5.18
N ALA A 39 26.32 13.19 5.86
CA ALA A 39 26.03 14.36 6.69
C ALA A 39 25.52 15.55 5.86
N ALA A 40 26.17 15.86 4.73
CA ALA A 40 25.71 16.89 3.81
C ALA A 40 24.31 16.58 3.25
N ALA A 41 24.07 15.33 2.84
CA ALA A 41 22.77 14.88 2.38
C ALA A 41 21.70 15.00 3.47
N ALA A 42 22.03 14.71 4.73
CA ALA A 42 21.12 14.89 5.85
C ALA A 42 20.76 16.37 6.07
N VAL A 43 21.73 17.29 6.01
CA VAL A 43 21.47 18.74 6.15
C VAL A 43 20.57 19.25 5.03
N VAL A 44 20.90 18.92 3.77
CA VAL A 44 20.08 19.29 2.61
C VAL A 44 18.68 18.68 2.73
N GLY A 45 18.59 17.40 3.09
CA GLY A 45 17.34 16.69 3.30
C GLY A 45 16.46 17.34 4.38
N LEU A 46 17.05 17.76 5.51
CA LEU A 46 16.34 18.49 6.56
C LEU A 46 15.84 19.86 6.08
N GLY A 47 16.64 20.59 5.31
CA GLY A 47 16.22 21.86 4.69
C GLY A 47 15.03 21.68 3.75
N LEU A 48 15.10 20.67 2.87
CA LEU A 48 14.00 20.31 1.96
C LEU A 48 12.76 19.87 2.74
N ALA A 49 12.92 19.07 3.80
CA ALA A 49 11.82 18.63 4.65
C ALA A 49 11.16 19.81 5.38
N ALA A 50 11.92 20.80 5.84
CA ALA A 50 11.39 22.02 6.46
C ALA A 50 10.59 22.87 5.46
N GLY A 51 11.10 23.04 4.23
CA GLY A 51 10.36 23.69 3.14
C GLY A 51 9.08 22.93 2.77
N GLY A 52 9.16 21.61 2.69
CA GLY A 52 8.01 20.72 2.52
C GLY A 52 7.00 20.89 3.64
N ALA A 53 7.43 20.93 4.90
CA ALA A 53 6.56 21.12 6.05
C ALA A 53 5.80 22.45 6.01
N TRP A 54 6.47 23.53 5.55
CA TRP A 54 5.80 24.82 5.31
C TRP A 54 4.70 24.71 4.24
N LEU A 55 4.99 24.04 3.12
CA LEU A 55 4.01 23.78 2.06
C LEU A 55 2.83 22.94 2.56
N LEU A 56 3.10 21.85 3.30
CA LEU A 56 2.08 20.97 3.85
C LEU A 56 1.16 21.73 4.82
N ARG A 57 1.69 22.65 5.63
CA ARG A 57 0.86 23.46 6.52
C ARG A 57 0.01 24.49 5.79
N ARG A 58 0.53 25.06 4.69
CA ARG A 58 -0.22 26.00 3.85
C ARG A 58 -1.29 25.28 3.01
N TRP A 59 -0.99 24.07 2.56
CA TRP A 59 -1.85 23.26 1.70
C TRP A 59 -1.85 21.79 2.17
N PRO A 60 -2.61 21.46 3.24
CA PRO A 60 -2.60 20.12 3.84
C PRO A 60 -2.81 18.95 2.85
N PRO A 61 -3.73 19.03 1.86
CA PRO A 61 -3.92 17.95 0.90
C PRO A 61 -2.67 17.54 0.10
N LEU A 62 -1.66 18.42 0.01
CA LEU A 62 -0.39 18.10 -0.65
C LEU A 62 0.28 16.85 -0.08
N LEU A 63 0.07 16.53 1.20
CA LEU A 63 0.62 15.31 1.79
C LEU A 63 0.16 14.06 1.04
N ALA A 64 -1.16 13.97 0.75
CA ALA A 64 -1.72 12.82 0.07
C ALA A 64 -1.29 12.73 -1.39
N PHE A 65 -1.30 13.87 -2.09
CA PHE A 65 -0.88 13.95 -3.48
C PHE A 65 0.60 13.63 -3.67
N ALA A 66 1.47 14.19 -2.81
CA ALA A 66 2.91 13.94 -2.82
C ALA A 66 3.23 12.49 -2.45
N ALA A 67 2.58 11.94 -1.41
CA ALA A 67 2.77 10.54 -1.04
C ALA A 67 2.38 9.58 -2.17
N LEU A 68 1.24 9.83 -2.84
CA LEU A 68 0.81 9.04 -4.00
C LEU A 68 1.76 9.19 -5.18
N ALA A 69 2.24 10.41 -5.47
CA ALA A 69 3.19 10.68 -6.56
C ALA A 69 4.54 10.00 -6.32
N CYS A 70 5.02 9.99 -5.08
CA CYS A 70 6.31 9.41 -4.70
C CYS A 70 6.25 7.88 -4.52
N PHE A 71 5.06 7.28 -4.47
CA PHE A 71 4.89 5.84 -4.27
C PHE A 71 5.65 4.95 -5.28
N PRO A 72 5.64 5.24 -6.61
CA PRO A 72 6.33 4.41 -7.60
C PRO A 72 7.85 4.59 -7.57
N ALA A 73 8.32 5.75 -7.09
CA ALA A 73 9.71 6.18 -7.19
C ALA A 73 10.60 5.43 -6.19
N ARG A 74 11.13 4.29 -6.62
CA ARG A 74 12.17 3.53 -5.90
C ARG A 74 13.51 3.82 -6.54
N ILE A 75 14.35 4.54 -5.82
CA ILE A 75 15.67 4.93 -6.31
C ILE A 75 16.66 3.82 -5.94
N PRO A 76 17.35 3.20 -6.93
CA PRO A 76 18.43 2.28 -6.65
C PRO A 76 19.59 3.07 -6.04
N LEU A 77 19.92 2.76 -4.79
CA LEU A 77 21.08 3.30 -4.10
C LEU A 77 22.07 2.16 -3.88
N ASN A 78 23.25 2.33 -4.44
CA ASN A 78 24.39 1.45 -4.24
C ASN A 78 25.22 2.04 -3.11
N VAL A 79 25.36 1.32 -1.99
CA VAL A 79 26.27 1.76 -0.93
C VAL A 79 27.18 0.61 -0.52
N GLY A 80 28.45 0.74 -0.91
CA GLY A 80 29.42 -0.36 -0.83
C GLY A 80 28.99 -1.54 -1.71
N SER A 81 28.92 -2.73 -1.13
CA SER A 81 28.47 -3.97 -1.81
C SER A 81 26.96 -4.22 -1.73
N THR A 82 26.19 -3.32 -1.09
CA THR A 82 24.75 -3.51 -0.89
C THR A 82 23.95 -2.63 -1.85
N ASN A 83 23.08 -3.24 -2.65
CA ASN A 83 22.14 -2.55 -3.52
C ASN A 83 20.76 -2.50 -2.85
N ALA A 84 20.21 -1.30 -2.63
CA ALA A 84 18.88 -1.12 -2.04
C ALA A 84 18.01 -0.21 -2.91
N ASN A 85 16.74 -0.58 -3.10
CA ASN A 85 15.77 0.21 -3.85
C ASN A 85 14.87 0.94 -2.87
N LEU A 86 15.23 2.17 -2.55
CA LEU A 86 14.64 2.93 -1.46
C LEU A 86 13.61 3.94 -1.94
N LEU A 87 12.57 4.16 -1.14
CA LEU A 87 11.51 5.14 -1.39
C LEU A 87 11.95 6.55 -0.95
N VAL A 88 13.15 6.97 -1.34
CA VAL A 88 13.79 8.23 -0.90
C VAL A 88 12.85 9.45 -1.05
N PRO A 89 12.15 9.63 -2.20
CA PRO A 89 11.23 10.76 -2.33
C PRO A 89 10.09 10.71 -1.30
N LEU A 90 9.53 9.51 -1.04
CA LEU A 90 8.47 9.33 -0.05
C LEU A 90 8.99 9.57 1.37
N TYR A 91 10.23 9.18 1.69
CA TYR A 91 10.84 9.49 2.98
C TYR A 91 11.00 11.01 3.19
N GLY A 92 11.28 11.76 2.13
CA GLY A 92 11.25 13.23 2.16
C GLY A 92 9.86 13.78 2.51
N VAL A 93 8.79 13.21 1.91
CA VAL A 93 7.41 13.56 2.24
C VAL A 93 7.08 13.24 3.71
N VAL A 94 7.51 12.08 4.21
CA VAL A 94 7.33 11.68 5.61
C VAL A 94 8.08 12.62 6.55
N ALA A 95 9.33 12.98 6.23
CA ALA A 95 10.11 13.92 7.04
C ALA A 95 9.45 15.31 7.10
N ALA A 96 8.92 15.80 5.98
CA ALA A 96 8.13 17.03 5.94
C ALA A 96 6.86 16.93 6.81
N ALA A 97 6.16 15.79 6.76
CA ALA A 97 5.01 15.53 7.62
C ALA A 97 5.39 15.49 9.11
N ALA A 98 6.57 14.94 9.46
CA ALA A 98 7.09 14.90 10.83
C ALA A 98 7.32 16.30 11.39
N ILE A 99 7.99 17.16 10.62
CA ILE A 99 8.28 18.54 11.01
C ILE A 99 6.97 19.35 11.11
N ALA A 100 6.05 19.16 10.17
CA ALA A 100 4.74 19.81 10.22
C ALA A 100 3.96 19.42 11.48
N LEU A 101 3.91 18.12 11.80
CA LEU A 101 3.26 17.60 13.01
C LEU A 101 3.93 18.10 14.29
N ALA A 102 5.26 18.12 14.34
CA ALA A 102 6.01 18.67 15.48
C ALA A 102 5.62 20.12 15.74
N TRP A 103 5.53 20.92 14.67
CA TRP A 103 5.15 22.33 14.77
C TRP A 103 3.70 22.50 15.25
N GLU A 104 2.76 21.71 14.72
CA GLU A 104 1.35 21.74 15.15
C GLU A 104 1.22 21.44 16.64
N LEU A 105 1.87 20.36 17.11
CA LEU A 105 1.86 19.98 18.51
C LEU A 105 2.51 21.05 19.41
N PHE A 106 3.60 21.67 18.94
CA PHE A 106 4.27 22.77 19.65
C PHE A 106 3.39 24.02 19.75
N ARG A 107 2.58 24.31 18.72
CA ARG A 107 1.60 25.42 18.73
C ARG A 107 0.31 25.13 19.49
N GLY A 108 0.22 23.97 20.14
CA GLY A 108 -0.91 23.63 21.01
C GLY A 108 -2.02 22.84 20.33
N ASP A 109 -1.74 22.12 19.24
CA ASP A 109 -2.70 21.15 18.71
C ASP A 109 -2.92 20.00 19.71
N GLU A 110 -4.16 19.84 20.17
CA GLU A 110 -4.57 18.82 21.14
C GLU A 110 -5.33 17.65 20.50
N ARG A 111 -5.52 17.64 19.17
CA ARG A 111 -6.12 16.49 18.47
C ARG A 111 -5.36 15.23 18.85
N ALA A 112 -6.04 14.12 19.10
CA ALA A 112 -5.45 12.83 19.46
C ALA A 112 -6.26 11.66 18.90
N ARG A 113 -5.66 10.46 18.87
CA ARG A 113 -6.30 9.20 18.44
C ARG A 113 -6.90 9.27 17.03
N GLU A 114 -6.14 9.81 16.10
CA GLU A 114 -6.60 10.11 14.73
C GLU A 114 -6.95 8.85 13.94
N LEU A 115 -6.34 7.71 14.28
CA LEU A 115 -6.62 6.42 13.63
C LEU A 115 -7.85 5.70 14.22
N GLY A 116 -8.59 6.33 15.13
CA GLY A 116 -9.80 5.77 15.73
C GLY A 116 -9.55 4.40 16.38
N PRO A 117 -10.39 3.37 16.12
CA PRO A 117 -10.20 2.02 16.66
C PRO A 117 -8.88 1.34 16.26
N LEU A 118 -8.28 1.75 15.13
CA LEU A 118 -7.02 1.15 14.64
C LEU A 118 -5.79 1.60 15.43
N VAL A 119 -5.91 2.65 16.26
CA VAL A 119 -4.79 3.19 17.07
C VAL A 119 -4.11 2.10 17.89
N TRP A 120 -4.88 1.31 18.64
CA TRP A 120 -4.33 0.31 19.56
C TRP A 120 -3.71 -0.90 18.84
N PRO A 121 -4.39 -1.56 17.88
CA PRO A 121 -3.79 -2.64 17.11
C PRO A 121 -2.51 -2.22 16.37
N LEU A 122 -2.50 -1.05 15.73
CA LEU A 122 -1.33 -0.56 15.00
C LEU A 122 -0.20 -0.18 15.96
N ALA A 123 -0.50 0.46 17.09
CA ALA A 123 0.51 0.78 18.09
C ALA A 123 1.11 -0.48 18.73
N ALA A 124 0.28 -1.47 19.05
CA ALA A 124 0.72 -2.75 19.58
C ALA A 124 1.58 -3.50 18.56
N PHE A 125 1.17 -3.54 17.29
CA PHE A 125 1.96 -4.13 16.21
C PHE A 125 3.34 -3.46 16.09
N VAL A 126 3.40 -2.13 15.96
CA VAL A 126 4.68 -1.40 15.84
C VAL A 126 5.56 -1.59 17.07
N ALA A 127 4.97 -1.55 18.27
CA ALA A 127 5.72 -1.78 19.52
C ALA A 127 6.27 -3.20 19.60
N TRP A 128 5.45 -4.21 19.24
CA TRP A 128 5.86 -5.60 19.20
C TRP A 128 6.97 -5.83 18.19
N THR A 129 6.83 -5.30 16.96
CA THR A 129 7.86 -5.37 15.93
C THR A 129 9.17 -4.73 16.41
N GLY A 130 9.10 -3.58 17.08
CA GLY A 130 10.27 -2.95 17.69
C GLY A 130 10.93 -3.83 18.76
N LEU A 131 10.12 -4.44 19.62
CA LEU A 131 10.59 -5.32 20.69
C LEU A 131 11.26 -6.58 20.13
N THR A 132 10.78 -7.11 19.00
CA THR A 132 11.34 -8.33 18.38
C THR A 132 12.79 -8.21 17.95
N ILE A 133 13.32 -6.99 17.78
CA ILE A 133 14.75 -6.77 17.52
C ILE A 133 15.63 -7.38 18.62
N LEU A 134 15.14 -7.48 19.86
CA LEU A 134 15.91 -8.02 20.98
C LEU A 134 16.23 -9.52 20.84
N TRP A 135 15.50 -10.25 20.00
CA TRP A 135 15.68 -11.70 19.81
C TRP A 135 15.64 -12.14 18.34
N VAL A 136 15.70 -11.22 17.38
CA VAL A 136 15.75 -11.56 15.95
C VAL A 136 17.15 -12.04 15.55
N ALA A 137 17.23 -13.07 14.72
CA ALA A 137 18.50 -13.60 14.23
C ALA A 137 19.26 -12.60 13.33
N ASP A 138 18.53 -11.82 12.53
CA ASP A 138 19.08 -10.78 11.65
C ASP A 138 18.61 -9.39 12.10
N VAL A 139 19.38 -8.81 13.02
CA VAL A 139 19.14 -7.46 13.56
C VAL A 139 19.20 -6.40 12.45
N ARG A 140 20.01 -6.62 11.41
CA ARG A 140 20.16 -5.68 10.29
C ARG A 140 18.88 -5.59 9.48
N GLN A 141 18.25 -6.72 9.16
CA GLN A 141 16.97 -6.73 8.47
C GLN A 141 15.85 -6.15 9.33
N GLY A 142 15.83 -6.45 10.63
CA GLY A 142 14.89 -5.83 11.57
C GLY A 142 15.03 -4.30 11.60
N ALA A 143 16.26 -3.80 11.64
CA ALA A 143 16.55 -2.37 11.61
C ALA A 143 16.12 -1.71 10.29
N ILE A 144 16.36 -2.36 9.15
CA ILE A 144 15.88 -1.91 7.83
C ILE A 144 14.36 -1.80 7.84
N ALA A 145 13.66 -2.82 8.33
CA ALA A 145 12.21 -2.85 8.32
C ALA A 145 11.59 -1.74 9.20
N LEU A 146 12.14 -1.51 10.40
CA LEU A 146 11.72 -0.40 11.26
C LEU A 146 11.99 0.96 10.62
N LEU A 147 13.22 1.20 10.16
CA LEU A 147 13.65 2.52 9.68
C LEU A 147 12.97 2.92 8.38
N PHE A 148 12.81 1.98 7.45
CA PHE A 148 12.36 2.29 6.09
C PHE A 148 10.87 2.00 5.86
N TYR A 149 10.21 1.23 6.73
CA TYR A 149 8.80 0.88 6.55
C TYR A 149 7.93 1.26 7.75
N TYR A 150 8.15 0.63 8.91
CA TYR A 150 7.18 0.75 10.01
C TYR A 150 7.14 2.15 10.64
N LEU A 151 8.30 2.74 10.94
CA LEU A 151 8.37 4.07 11.55
C LEU A 151 7.88 5.17 10.58
N PRO A 152 8.34 5.23 9.31
CA PRO A 152 7.88 6.25 8.38
C PRO A 152 6.39 6.14 8.04
N PHE A 153 5.89 4.93 7.81
CA PHE A 153 4.51 4.76 7.35
C PHE A 153 3.50 4.84 8.49
N GLY A 154 3.90 4.48 9.71
CA GLY A 154 3.11 4.79 10.92
C GLY A 154 2.88 6.29 11.09
N LEU A 155 3.91 7.11 10.86
CA LEU A 155 3.78 8.57 10.86
C LEU A 155 2.91 9.07 9.70
N LEU A 156 3.09 8.50 8.50
CA LEU A 156 2.30 8.84 7.32
C LEU A 156 0.80 8.58 7.56
N ALA A 157 0.44 7.47 8.20
CA ALA A 157 -0.94 7.14 8.55
C ALA A 157 -1.58 8.20 9.46
N VAL A 158 -0.84 8.67 10.48
CA VAL A 158 -1.29 9.78 11.35
C VAL A 158 -1.49 11.06 10.53
N GLY A 159 -0.54 11.38 9.65
CA GLY A 159 -0.63 12.54 8.76
C GLY A 159 -1.88 12.49 7.88
N PHE A 160 -2.16 11.35 7.24
CA PHE A 160 -3.36 11.13 6.42
C PHE A 160 -4.67 11.28 7.22
N ALA A 161 -4.69 10.76 8.45
CA ALA A 161 -5.86 10.86 9.33
C ALA A 161 -6.16 12.28 9.79
N ARG A 162 -5.15 13.18 9.77
CA ARG A 162 -5.28 14.60 10.16
C ARG A 162 -5.72 15.52 9.02
N LEU A 163 -5.77 15.03 7.78
CA LEU A 163 -6.07 15.87 6.63
C LEU A 163 -7.52 16.36 6.64
N PRO A 164 -7.77 17.63 6.24
CA PRO A 164 -9.10 18.19 6.13
C PRO A 164 -9.78 17.68 4.84
N TRP A 165 -10.17 16.41 4.85
CA TRP A 165 -10.77 15.77 3.69
C TRP A 165 -12.07 16.45 3.30
N SER A 166 -12.17 16.75 2.02
CA SER A 166 -13.40 17.24 1.40
C SER A 166 -13.61 16.48 0.11
N ARG A 167 -14.86 16.47 -0.39
CA ARG A 167 -15.21 15.79 -1.64
C ARG A 167 -14.30 16.19 -2.79
N ARG A 168 -13.97 17.48 -2.92
CA ARG A 168 -13.04 17.98 -3.95
C ARG A 168 -11.67 17.30 -3.90
N TRP A 169 -11.09 17.14 -2.71
CA TRP A 169 -9.75 16.58 -2.55
C TRP A 169 -9.72 15.07 -2.74
N LEU A 170 -10.76 14.37 -2.29
CA LEU A 170 -10.89 12.94 -2.55
C LEU A 170 -11.07 12.63 -4.03
N VAL A 171 -11.88 13.44 -4.74
CA VAL A 171 -12.03 13.32 -6.21
C VAL A 171 -10.71 13.62 -6.92
N ALA A 172 -10.00 14.67 -6.53
CA ALA A 172 -8.70 15.00 -7.11
C ALA A 172 -7.65 13.90 -6.84
N LEU A 173 -7.63 13.30 -5.64
CA LEU A 173 -6.70 12.23 -5.30
C LEU A 173 -7.00 10.97 -6.11
N TYR A 174 -8.29 10.64 -6.26
CA TYR A 174 -8.72 9.56 -7.14
C TYR A 174 -8.33 9.84 -8.60
N ALA A 175 -8.51 11.07 -9.09
CA ALA A 175 -8.11 11.45 -10.44
C ALA A 175 -6.60 11.28 -10.65
N GLN A 176 -5.77 11.67 -9.68
CA GLN A 176 -4.33 11.40 -9.71
C GLN A 176 -4.04 9.90 -9.76
N LEU A 177 -4.67 9.09 -8.90
CA LEU A 177 -4.50 7.64 -8.89
C LEU A 177 -4.86 7.02 -10.25
N ALA A 178 -6.02 7.37 -10.80
CA ALA A 178 -6.50 6.86 -12.08
C ALA A 178 -5.59 7.29 -13.24
N LEU A 179 -5.15 8.55 -13.27
CA LEU A 179 -4.23 9.05 -14.28
C LEU A 179 -2.86 8.35 -14.21
N MET A 180 -2.28 8.24 -13.02
CA MET A 180 -1.03 7.52 -12.81
C MET A 180 -1.15 6.06 -13.25
N ALA A 181 -2.25 5.38 -12.87
CA ALA A 181 -2.48 3.99 -13.26
C ALA A 181 -2.59 3.83 -14.78
N ALA A 182 -3.31 4.72 -15.46
CA ALA A 182 -3.41 4.71 -16.91
C ALA A 182 -2.04 4.95 -17.58
N VAL A 183 -1.29 5.96 -17.14
CA VAL A 183 0.06 6.24 -17.65
C VAL A 183 0.99 5.05 -17.44
N PHE A 184 1.00 4.45 -16.25
CA PHE A 184 1.86 3.31 -15.95
C PHE A 184 1.45 2.06 -16.72
N ALA A 185 0.15 1.85 -16.95
CA ALA A 185 -0.35 0.78 -17.81
C ALA A 185 0.10 0.95 -19.26
N LEU A 186 0.01 2.18 -19.80
CA LEU A 186 0.51 2.52 -21.14
C LEU A 186 2.02 2.30 -21.27
N ILE A 187 2.80 2.70 -20.27
CA ILE A 187 4.23 2.40 -20.23
C ILE A 187 4.47 0.89 -20.19
N GLY A 188 3.73 0.12 -19.38
CA GLY A 188 3.85 -1.34 -19.35
C GLY A 188 3.50 -2.00 -20.69
N MET A 189 2.46 -1.53 -21.37
CA MET A 189 2.11 -1.98 -22.72
C MET A 189 3.22 -1.67 -23.72
N TYR A 190 3.82 -0.47 -23.65
CA TYR A 190 4.99 -0.11 -24.45
C TYR A 190 6.15 -1.07 -24.20
N GLN A 191 6.54 -1.30 -22.94
CA GLN A 191 7.64 -2.20 -22.59
C GLN A 191 7.41 -3.63 -23.12
N TRP A 192 6.16 -4.10 -23.07
CA TRP A 192 5.81 -5.42 -23.59
C TRP A 192 5.90 -5.48 -25.12
N ALA A 193 5.45 -4.44 -25.80
CA ALA A 193 5.47 -4.34 -27.26
C ALA A 193 6.89 -4.21 -27.81
N THR A 194 7.75 -3.40 -27.18
CA THR A 194 9.13 -3.16 -27.62
C THR A 194 10.14 -4.15 -27.04
N ARG A 195 9.73 -4.96 -26.06
CA ARG A 195 10.63 -5.83 -25.28
C ARG A 195 11.78 -5.07 -24.62
N ASP A 196 11.51 -3.82 -24.25
CA ASP A 196 12.45 -2.94 -23.58
C ASP A 196 11.96 -2.62 -22.17
N VAL A 197 12.65 -3.13 -21.15
CA VAL A 197 12.35 -2.90 -19.74
C VAL A 197 13.34 -1.87 -19.18
N PHE A 198 12.79 -0.86 -18.51
CA PHE A 198 13.59 0.26 -18.02
C PHE A 198 14.37 -0.11 -16.76
N TRP A 199 15.69 0.11 -16.81
CA TRP A 199 16.60 0.23 -15.66
C TRP A 199 16.44 -0.84 -14.56
N ASN A 200 16.11 -2.08 -14.93
CA ASN A 200 15.86 -3.18 -13.99
C ASN A 200 16.55 -4.48 -14.40
N PRO A 201 17.84 -4.67 -14.04
CA PRO A 201 18.61 -5.84 -14.43
C PRO A 201 17.95 -7.16 -14.01
N LYS A 202 17.26 -7.18 -12.86
CA LYS A 202 16.59 -8.40 -12.36
C LYS A 202 15.47 -8.86 -13.29
N VAL A 203 14.65 -7.92 -13.77
CA VAL A 203 13.55 -8.25 -14.70
C VAL A 203 14.10 -8.55 -16.09
N ILE A 204 15.11 -7.80 -16.56
CA ILE A 204 15.76 -8.03 -17.86
C ILE A 204 16.35 -9.44 -17.93
N VAL A 205 17.17 -9.82 -16.92
CA VAL A 205 17.77 -11.15 -16.84
C VAL A 205 16.67 -12.21 -16.68
N GLY A 206 15.66 -11.96 -15.83
CA GLY A 206 14.54 -12.90 -15.66
C GLY A 206 13.78 -13.19 -16.95
N ASN A 207 13.51 -12.16 -17.77
CA ASN A 207 12.82 -12.29 -19.05
C ASN A 207 13.64 -13.04 -20.11
N ALA A 208 14.97 -13.07 -20.00
CA ALA A 208 15.83 -13.82 -20.93
C ALA A 208 15.66 -15.34 -20.79
N TYR A 209 15.20 -15.82 -19.63
CA TYR A 209 15.05 -17.24 -19.33
C TYR A 209 13.58 -17.68 -19.12
N ALA A 210 12.64 -16.73 -19.15
CA ALA A 210 11.23 -17.00 -18.89
C ALA A 210 10.46 -17.30 -20.19
N PRO A 211 9.44 -18.18 -20.15
CA PRO A 211 8.58 -18.45 -21.30
C PRO A 211 7.61 -17.30 -21.62
N PHE A 212 7.58 -16.24 -20.80
CA PHE A 212 6.76 -15.05 -20.98
C PHE A 212 7.58 -13.79 -20.67
N TYR A 213 7.20 -12.67 -21.29
CA TYR A 213 7.86 -11.38 -21.11
C TYR A 213 7.10 -10.53 -20.08
N ARG A 214 7.71 -10.29 -18.92
CA ARG A 214 7.10 -9.57 -17.79
C ARG A 214 7.50 -8.10 -17.78
N VAL A 215 6.55 -7.21 -17.50
CA VAL A 215 6.80 -5.75 -17.42
C VAL A 215 6.57 -5.18 -16.03
N ASN A 216 7.41 -4.23 -15.64
CA ASN A 216 7.36 -3.52 -14.34
C ASN A 216 6.97 -2.05 -14.47
N SER A 217 6.77 -1.53 -15.69
CA SER A 217 6.55 -0.11 -15.94
C SER A 217 7.69 0.71 -15.31
N VAL A 218 7.36 1.79 -14.60
CA VAL A 218 8.31 2.62 -13.84
C VAL A 218 8.65 2.06 -12.44
N PHE A 219 8.05 0.94 -12.04
CA PHE A 219 8.27 0.35 -10.72
C PHE A 219 9.49 -0.57 -10.73
N TRP A 220 10.11 -0.79 -9.57
CA TRP A 220 11.19 -1.77 -9.47
C TRP A 220 10.70 -3.24 -9.45
N ASP A 221 9.49 -3.49 -8.94
CA ASP A 221 8.94 -4.85 -8.86
C ASP A 221 7.62 -4.94 -9.64
N PRO A 222 7.50 -5.88 -10.59
CA PRO A 222 6.27 -6.03 -11.36
C PRO A 222 5.04 -6.40 -10.52
N SER A 223 5.22 -7.04 -9.36
CA SER A 223 4.12 -7.32 -8.42
C SER A 223 3.62 -6.06 -7.72
N ILE A 224 4.52 -5.11 -7.41
CA ILE A 224 4.14 -3.83 -6.82
C ILE A 224 3.42 -2.96 -7.85
N TYR A 225 3.90 -2.97 -9.10
CA TYR A 225 3.20 -2.39 -10.25
C TYR A 225 1.80 -2.98 -10.40
N GLY A 226 1.68 -4.32 -10.43
CA GLY A 226 0.39 -4.99 -10.52
C GLY A 226 -0.55 -4.61 -9.37
N ARG A 227 -0.07 -4.56 -8.12
CA ARG A 227 -0.86 -4.15 -6.95
C ARG A 227 -1.39 -2.72 -7.08
N PHE A 228 -0.57 -1.79 -7.57
CA PHE A 228 -0.99 -0.41 -7.81
C PHE A 228 -2.14 -0.35 -8.82
N LEU A 229 -2.04 -1.09 -9.92
CA LEU A 229 -3.12 -1.19 -10.92
C LEU A 229 -4.39 -1.81 -10.35
N VAL A 230 -4.28 -2.87 -9.53
CA VAL A 230 -5.45 -3.50 -8.89
C VAL A 230 -6.20 -2.50 -7.99
N ILE A 231 -5.49 -1.70 -7.20
CA ILE A 231 -6.12 -0.70 -6.34
C ILE A 231 -6.85 0.36 -7.19
N ALA A 232 -6.24 0.82 -8.29
CA ALA A 232 -6.87 1.76 -9.20
C ALA A 232 -8.10 1.16 -9.90
N ILE A 233 -8.04 -0.11 -10.32
CA ILE A 233 -9.15 -0.85 -10.93
C ILE A 233 -10.31 -0.96 -9.92
N LEU A 234 -10.04 -1.41 -8.70
CA LEU A 234 -11.07 -1.59 -7.67
C LEU A 234 -11.70 -0.27 -7.22
N ALA A 235 -10.89 0.79 -7.11
CA ALA A 235 -11.40 2.13 -6.84
C ALA A 235 -12.32 2.62 -7.97
N SER A 236 -11.91 2.43 -9.23
CA SER A 236 -12.70 2.81 -10.40
C SER A 236 -13.98 1.98 -10.51
N LEU A 237 -13.92 0.68 -10.22
CA LEU A 237 -15.06 -0.23 -10.21
C LEU A 237 -16.08 0.18 -9.15
N ALA A 238 -15.65 0.47 -7.92
CA ALA A 238 -16.54 0.93 -6.85
C ALA A 238 -17.25 2.25 -7.22
N ILE A 239 -16.56 3.17 -7.89
CA ILE A 239 -17.17 4.42 -8.38
C ILE A 239 -18.12 4.15 -9.56
N ALA A 240 -17.75 3.27 -10.48
CA ALA A 240 -18.57 2.91 -11.64
C ALA A 240 -19.88 2.23 -11.23
N LEU A 241 -19.84 1.33 -10.23
CA LEU A 241 -21.02 0.65 -9.70
C LEU A 241 -21.96 1.57 -8.90
N SER A 242 -21.47 2.74 -8.47
CA SER A 242 -22.22 3.66 -7.62
C SER A 242 -22.65 4.96 -8.32
N THR A 243 -22.17 5.22 -9.54
CA THR A 243 -22.56 6.40 -10.32
C THR A 243 -23.85 6.14 -11.10
N ARG A 244 -24.72 7.16 -11.18
CA ARG A 244 -25.91 7.13 -12.05
C ARG A 244 -25.63 7.75 -13.43
N ALA A 245 -24.48 8.38 -13.62
CA ALA A 245 -24.13 9.05 -14.86
C ALA A 245 -23.45 8.07 -15.83
N ALA A 246 -24.16 7.67 -16.89
CA ALA A 246 -23.67 6.70 -17.88
C ALA A 246 -22.33 7.12 -18.52
N ARG A 247 -22.14 8.43 -18.79
CA ARG A 247 -20.88 8.96 -19.33
C ARG A 247 -19.70 8.71 -18.38
N VAL A 248 -19.91 8.91 -17.07
CA VAL A 248 -18.87 8.67 -16.06
C VAL A 248 -18.57 7.17 -15.96
N ALA A 249 -19.61 6.32 -15.95
CA ALA A 249 -19.42 4.87 -15.95
C ALA A 249 -18.64 4.38 -17.17
N ALA A 250 -18.93 4.92 -18.37
CA ALA A 250 -18.22 4.59 -19.60
C ALA A 250 -16.73 5.00 -19.54
N VAL A 251 -16.42 6.21 -19.07
CA VAL A 251 -15.02 6.65 -18.88
C VAL A 251 -14.28 5.75 -17.90
N LEU A 252 -14.92 5.38 -16.79
CA LEU A 252 -14.35 4.46 -15.80
C LEU A 252 -14.14 3.06 -16.38
N ALA A 253 -15.06 2.55 -17.19
CA ALA A 253 -14.94 1.26 -17.86
C ALA A 253 -13.76 1.24 -18.83
N VAL A 254 -13.56 2.29 -19.62
CA VAL A 254 -12.39 2.44 -20.50
C VAL A 254 -11.10 2.50 -19.68
N GLY A 255 -11.07 3.28 -18.59
CA GLY A 255 -9.92 3.33 -17.68
C GLY A 255 -9.59 1.97 -17.04
N ILE A 256 -10.61 1.20 -16.64
CA ILE A 256 -10.46 -0.16 -16.13
C ILE A 256 -9.88 -1.07 -17.21
N ALA A 257 -10.37 -1.00 -18.46
CA ALA A 257 -9.85 -1.81 -19.54
C ALA A 257 -8.36 -1.54 -19.81
N ILE A 258 -7.96 -0.26 -19.90
CA ILE A 258 -6.56 0.16 -20.08
C ILE A 258 -5.68 -0.38 -18.95
N THR A 259 -6.09 -0.17 -17.70
CA THR A 259 -5.32 -0.61 -16.52
C THR A 259 -5.30 -2.13 -16.37
N TRP A 260 -6.35 -2.84 -16.78
CA TRP A 260 -6.39 -4.30 -16.80
C TRP A 260 -5.43 -4.88 -17.83
N ILE A 261 -5.32 -4.29 -19.04
CA ILE A 261 -4.33 -4.70 -20.03
C ILE A 261 -2.91 -4.48 -19.50
N GLY A 262 -2.65 -3.34 -18.84
CA GLY A 262 -1.37 -3.09 -18.17
C GLY A 262 -1.06 -4.13 -17.08
N LEU A 263 -2.08 -4.56 -16.32
CA LEU A 263 -1.97 -5.60 -15.30
C LEU A 263 -1.67 -6.96 -15.94
N LEU A 264 -2.27 -7.26 -17.10
CA LEU A 264 -2.05 -8.50 -17.83
C LEU A 264 -0.57 -8.74 -18.10
N PHE A 265 0.13 -7.75 -18.65
CA PHE A 265 1.55 -7.85 -18.96
C PHE A 265 2.46 -7.83 -17.72
N SER A 266 1.93 -7.45 -16.55
CA SER A 266 2.69 -7.59 -15.29
C SER A 266 2.91 -9.05 -14.89
N PHE A 267 2.10 -9.99 -15.42
CA PHE A 267 2.07 -11.40 -15.06
C PHE A 267 2.14 -11.64 -13.53
N SER A 268 1.59 -10.73 -12.73
CA SER A 268 1.63 -10.84 -11.27
C SER A 268 0.47 -11.68 -10.76
N GLN A 269 0.77 -12.95 -10.46
CA GLN A 269 -0.20 -13.91 -9.90
C GLN A 269 -0.90 -13.36 -8.65
N SER A 270 -0.15 -12.80 -7.69
CA SER A 270 -0.71 -12.25 -6.46
C SER A 270 -1.64 -11.06 -6.70
N SER A 271 -1.35 -10.21 -7.71
CA SER A 271 -2.25 -9.12 -8.09
C SER A 271 -3.51 -9.63 -8.77
N PHE A 272 -3.46 -10.68 -9.59
CA PHE A 272 -4.66 -11.29 -10.16
C PHE A 272 -5.55 -11.90 -9.08
N VAL A 273 -4.99 -12.65 -8.12
CA VAL A 273 -5.76 -13.19 -7.00
C VAL A 273 -6.40 -12.06 -6.18
N ALA A 274 -5.64 -10.99 -5.90
CA ALA A 274 -6.17 -9.81 -5.21
C ALA A 274 -7.30 -9.11 -5.99
N LEU A 275 -7.18 -9.00 -7.32
CA LEU A 275 -8.23 -8.44 -8.17
C LEU A 275 -9.50 -9.28 -8.13
N ILE A 276 -9.38 -10.61 -8.28
CA ILE A 276 -10.51 -11.54 -8.22
C ILE A 276 -11.23 -11.40 -6.87
N ALA A 277 -10.47 -11.45 -5.77
CA ALA A 277 -11.03 -11.27 -4.44
C ALA A 277 -11.76 -9.91 -4.30
N GLY A 278 -11.13 -8.82 -4.75
CA GLY A 278 -11.74 -7.49 -4.71
C GLY A 278 -13.01 -7.36 -5.57
N VAL A 279 -13.02 -7.94 -6.77
CA VAL A 279 -14.20 -7.96 -7.65
C VAL A 279 -15.33 -8.77 -7.02
N LEU A 280 -15.04 -9.93 -6.43
CA LEU A 280 -16.04 -10.75 -5.74
C LEU A 280 -16.66 -10.00 -4.56
N VAL A 281 -15.86 -9.30 -3.76
CA VAL A 281 -16.36 -8.45 -2.66
C VAL A 281 -17.21 -7.29 -3.19
N ALA A 282 -16.75 -6.61 -4.25
CA ALA A 282 -17.49 -5.51 -4.87
C ALA A 282 -18.83 -6.00 -5.45
N ALA A 283 -18.84 -7.18 -6.09
CA ALA A 283 -20.04 -7.81 -6.64
C ALA A 283 -21.01 -8.22 -5.53
N ALA A 284 -20.52 -8.88 -4.48
CA ALA A 284 -21.33 -9.25 -3.32
C ALA A 284 -22.00 -8.05 -2.65
N PHE A 285 -21.31 -6.90 -2.65
CA PHE A 285 -21.82 -5.65 -2.10
C PHE A 285 -22.86 -4.97 -3.01
N ALA A 286 -22.68 -5.05 -4.33
CA ALA A 286 -23.56 -4.39 -5.30
C ALA A 286 -24.83 -5.20 -5.61
N TRP A 287 -24.73 -6.53 -5.66
CA TRP A 287 -25.80 -7.39 -6.18
C TRP A 287 -25.82 -8.70 -5.39
N GLN A 288 -26.96 -9.02 -4.77
CA GLN A 288 -27.14 -10.22 -3.94
C GLN A 288 -26.63 -11.49 -4.66
N TRP A 289 -26.14 -12.46 -3.85
CA TRP A 289 -25.38 -13.69 -4.14
C TRP A 289 -25.57 -14.45 -5.47
N ARG A 290 -26.63 -14.21 -6.22
CA ARG A 290 -26.97 -14.84 -7.50
C ARG A 290 -26.08 -14.35 -8.66
N VAL A 291 -25.49 -13.15 -8.55
CA VAL A 291 -24.51 -12.62 -9.53
C VAL A 291 -23.07 -13.08 -9.23
N ILE A 292 -22.80 -13.53 -7.99
CA ILE A 292 -21.50 -14.08 -7.57
C ILE A 292 -21.10 -15.28 -8.43
N ALA A 293 -22.06 -16.15 -8.76
CA ALA A 293 -21.80 -17.33 -9.59
C ALA A 293 -21.47 -16.96 -11.04
N ALA A 294 -22.15 -15.98 -11.63
CA ALA A 294 -21.93 -15.57 -13.02
C ALA A 294 -20.64 -14.75 -13.21
N ALA A 295 -20.36 -13.81 -12.30
CA ALA A 295 -19.14 -13.01 -12.34
C ALA A 295 -17.90 -13.82 -11.95
N GLY A 296 -18.04 -14.74 -10.98
CA GLY A 296 -17.00 -15.70 -10.62
C GLY A 296 -16.65 -16.64 -11.78
N LEU A 297 -17.66 -17.16 -12.49
CA LEU A 297 -17.46 -17.98 -13.68
C LEU A 297 -16.79 -17.19 -14.82
N ALA A 298 -17.20 -15.93 -15.06
CA ALA A 298 -16.58 -15.08 -16.08
C ALA A 298 -15.11 -14.75 -15.76
N ALA A 299 -14.79 -14.48 -14.49
CA ALA A 299 -13.42 -14.25 -14.05
C ALA A 299 -12.57 -15.51 -14.14
N VAL A 300 -13.10 -16.68 -13.76
CA VAL A 300 -12.44 -17.99 -13.91
C VAL A 300 -12.20 -18.29 -15.39
N VAL A 301 -13.16 -18.03 -16.27
CA VAL A 301 -13.04 -18.23 -17.72
C VAL A 301 -12.02 -17.26 -18.32
N LEU A 302 -12.00 -15.99 -17.94
CA LEU A 302 -10.99 -15.03 -18.42
C LEU A 302 -9.58 -15.42 -17.98
N VAL A 303 -9.44 -15.91 -16.75
CA VAL A 303 -8.17 -16.46 -16.23
C VAL A 303 -7.83 -17.74 -17.00
N SER A 304 -8.79 -18.65 -17.22
CA SER A 304 -8.58 -19.91 -17.93
C SER A 304 -8.15 -19.70 -19.38
N VAL A 305 -8.68 -18.69 -20.07
CA VAL A 305 -8.27 -18.33 -21.44
C VAL A 305 -6.83 -17.76 -21.47
N GLY A 306 -6.43 -17.00 -20.45
CA GLY A 306 -5.03 -16.56 -20.28
C GLY A 306 -4.05 -17.68 -19.92
N PHE A 307 -4.54 -18.74 -19.27
CA PHE A 307 -3.77 -19.94 -18.89
C PHE A 307 -3.87 -21.08 -19.93
N ALA A 308 -4.68 -20.95 -20.98
CA ALA A 308 -4.85 -21.94 -22.05
C ALA A 308 -3.74 -21.89 -23.13
N ALA A 309 -2.64 -21.19 -22.87
CA ALA A 309 -1.45 -21.25 -23.71
C ALA A 309 -0.85 -22.67 -23.62
N PRO A 310 -0.64 -23.38 -24.76
CA PRO A 310 -0.17 -24.78 -24.78
C PRO A 310 1.07 -25.02 -23.92
N ASN A 311 2.00 -24.07 -23.94
CA ASN A 311 3.30 -24.17 -23.27
C ASN A 311 3.22 -24.20 -21.73
N ILE A 312 2.10 -23.76 -21.13
CA ILE A 312 1.87 -23.77 -19.67
C ILE A 312 1.14 -25.05 -19.24
N ARG A 313 0.37 -25.65 -20.16
CA ARG A 313 -0.41 -26.86 -19.90
C ARG A 313 0.51 -28.06 -19.68
N ASP A 314 1.52 -28.23 -20.52
CA ASP A 314 2.41 -29.40 -20.45
C ASP A 314 3.33 -29.37 -19.22
N SER A 315 3.60 -28.18 -18.68
CA SER A 315 4.38 -28.00 -17.45
C SER A 315 3.55 -28.16 -16.16
N LEU A 316 2.21 -28.20 -16.26
CA LEU A 316 1.30 -28.40 -15.12
C LEU A 316 0.91 -29.87 -14.91
N PHE A 317 0.85 -30.67 -15.97
CA PHE A 317 0.37 -32.06 -15.87
C PHE A 317 1.48 -33.09 -15.58
N ASP A 318 2.75 -32.77 -15.84
CA ASP A 318 3.88 -33.71 -15.58
C ASP A 318 4.61 -33.48 -14.25
N HIS A 319 4.39 -32.35 -13.56
CA HIS A 319 5.12 -32.03 -12.34
C HIS A 319 4.20 -31.59 -11.20
N SER A 320 4.12 -32.47 -10.19
CA SER A 320 3.68 -32.27 -8.80
C SER A 320 3.22 -30.84 -8.46
N PHE A 321 1.96 -30.74 -8.00
CA PHE A 321 1.30 -29.55 -7.43
C PHE A 321 2.18 -28.71 -6.47
N ASN A 322 3.23 -29.29 -5.87
CA ASN A 322 4.19 -28.57 -5.03
C ASN A 322 5.08 -27.57 -5.78
N ARG A 323 5.35 -27.76 -7.07
CA ARG A 323 6.16 -26.81 -7.86
C ARG A 323 5.36 -25.61 -8.36
N VAL A 324 4.03 -25.75 -8.46
CA VAL A 324 3.09 -24.69 -8.87
C VAL A 324 2.82 -23.70 -7.73
N THR A 325 3.09 -24.10 -6.48
CA THR A 325 2.91 -23.27 -5.29
C THR A 325 4.24 -22.88 -4.64
N SER A 326 5.29 -22.63 -5.45
CA SER A 326 6.58 -21.98 -5.08
C SER A 326 6.86 -21.87 -3.56
N ASP A 327 7.07 -22.99 -2.84
CA ASP A 327 7.35 -23.08 -1.39
C ASP A 327 6.44 -22.31 -0.40
N ARG A 328 5.36 -21.65 -0.86
CA ARG A 328 4.54 -20.70 -0.06
C ARG A 328 3.45 -21.38 0.75
N TYR A 329 3.06 -22.59 0.38
CA TYR A 329 2.21 -23.44 1.21
C TYR A 329 2.86 -23.72 2.57
N SER A 330 4.19 -23.89 2.60
CA SER A 330 4.96 -24.12 3.83
C SER A 330 4.95 -22.91 4.78
N LEU A 331 4.94 -21.69 4.25
CA LEU A 331 4.90 -20.45 5.05
C LEU A 331 3.52 -20.23 5.68
N VAL A 332 2.45 -20.53 4.95
CA VAL A 332 1.08 -20.44 5.47
C VAL A 332 0.81 -21.54 6.50
N THR A 333 1.24 -22.78 6.24
CA THR A 333 1.09 -23.89 7.19
C THR A 333 1.99 -23.74 8.42
N ASN A 334 3.22 -23.23 8.28
CA ASN A 334 4.09 -22.91 9.42
C ASN A 334 3.57 -21.70 10.21
N GLY A 335 3.05 -20.67 9.54
CA GLY A 335 2.40 -19.52 10.20
C GLY A 335 1.15 -19.93 10.97
N LEU A 336 0.35 -20.87 10.44
CA LEU A 336 -0.79 -21.46 11.13
C LEU A 336 -0.38 -22.30 12.35
N ARG A 337 0.69 -23.11 12.25
CA ARG A 337 1.23 -23.84 13.42
C ARG A 337 1.76 -22.91 14.50
N ILE A 338 2.38 -21.78 14.13
CA ILE A 338 2.85 -20.77 15.09
C ILE A 338 1.66 -20.07 15.79
N ALA A 339 0.58 -19.80 15.05
CA ALA A 339 -0.66 -19.26 15.62
C ALA A 339 -1.39 -20.26 16.54
N GLU A 340 -1.31 -21.56 16.23
CA GLU A 340 -1.89 -22.65 17.03
C GLU A 340 -1.20 -22.81 18.39
N HIS A 341 0.09 -22.50 18.49
CA HIS A 341 0.84 -22.57 19.74
C HIS A 341 0.72 -21.32 20.66
N HIS A 342 0.07 -20.24 20.23
CA HIS A 342 -0.13 -19.01 21.04
C HIS A 342 -1.56 -18.40 20.86
N PRO A 343 -2.59 -18.90 21.57
CA PRO A 343 -4.00 -18.76 21.16
C PRO A 343 -4.78 -17.55 21.70
N VAL A 344 -4.20 -16.61 22.46
CA VAL A 344 -5.02 -15.66 23.28
C VAL A 344 -5.52 -14.42 22.51
N GLY A 345 -5.49 -14.41 21.17
CA GLY A 345 -5.74 -13.19 20.36
C GLY A 345 -6.86 -13.21 19.31
N GLY A 346 -7.51 -14.35 19.06
CA GLY A 346 -8.80 -14.45 18.36
C GLY A 346 -8.84 -14.42 16.82
N VAL A 347 -10.05 -14.72 16.29
CA VAL A 347 -10.57 -14.26 14.99
C VAL A 347 -12.07 -14.00 15.15
N GLY A 348 -12.43 -12.81 15.67
CA GLY A 348 -13.83 -12.37 15.74
C GLY A 348 -14.21 -11.59 14.48
N ILE A 349 -14.76 -12.25 13.47
CA ILE A 349 -15.33 -11.57 12.28
C ILE A 349 -16.86 -11.56 12.43
N GLY A 350 -17.37 -10.59 13.17
CA GLY A 350 -18.77 -10.20 13.16
C GLY A 350 -18.98 -9.03 12.20
N LEU A 351 -19.07 -9.29 10.89
CA LEU A 351 -19.51 -8.29 9.91
C LEU A 351 -21.00 -8.46 9.66
N THR A 352 -21.81 -7.73 10.43
CA THR A 352 -23.25 -7.61 10.18
C THR A 352 -23.47 -6.86 8.88
N LEU A 353 -23.82 -7.61 7.82
CA LEU A 353 -24.16 -7.09 6.50
C LEU A 353 -25.53 -6.41 6.53
N ARG A 354 -25.58 -5.11 6.85
CA ARG A 354 -26.77 -4.27 6.60
C ARG A 354 -26.51 -3.31 5.46
N ARG A 355 -27.44 -3.32 4.50
CA ARG A 355 -27.52 -2.36 3.40
C ARG A 355 -27.96 -1.01 3.99
N VAL A 356 -27.08 -0.02 3.93
CA VAL A 356 -27.38 1.37 4.28
C VAL A 356 -27.13 2.22 3.04
N GLU A 357 -28.08 3.11 2.71
CA GLU A 357 -28.19 3.80 1.43
C GLU A 357 -26.98 4.67 1.03
N GLY A 358 -26.84 4.88 -0.28
CA GLY A 358 -25.62 5.35 -0.97
C GLY A 358 -25.30 6.83 -0.82
N GLY A 359 -24.54 7.18 0.21
CA GLY A 359 -23.89 8.49 0.39
C GLY A 359 -22.46 8.58 -0.18
N PHE A 360 -21.87 9.77 -0.13
CA PHE A 360 -20.44 9.99 -0.46
C PHE A 360 -19.50 9.21 0.47
N VAL A 361 -19.79 9.23 1.78
CA VAL A 361 -19.02 8.53 2.83
C VAL A 361 -19.00 7.02 2.59
N HIS A 362 -20.13 6.47 2.15
CA HIS A 362 -20.27 5.05 1.85
C HIS A 362 -19.35 4.60 0.71
N ARG A 363 -19.23 5.39 -0.35
CA ARG A 363 -18.32 5.12 -1.47
C ARG A 363 -16.86 5.14 -1.02
N THR A 364 -16.47 6.10 -0.20
CA THR A 364 -15.12 6.18 0.36
C THR A 364 -14.80 4.95 1.22
N ARG A 365 -15.74 4.48 2.05
CA ARG A 365 -15.58 3.24 2.83
C ARG A 365 -15.41 2.01 1.96
N LEU A 366 -16.22 1.86 0.91
CA LEU A 366 -16.14 0.73 -0.01
C LEU A 366 -14.79 0.71 -0.74
N VAL A 367 -14.35 1.85 -1.28
CA VAL A 367 -13.04 1.97 -1.95
C VAL A 367 -11.91 1.63 -0.99
N ALA A 368 -11.93 2.20 0.23
CA ALA A 368 -10.89 1.93 1.23
C ALA A 368 -10.87 0.46 1.66
N GLY A 369 -12.04 -0.14 1.89
CA GLY A 369 -12.18 -1.54 2.27
C GLY A 369 -11.72 -2.50 1.17
N LEU A 370 -12.12 -2.25 -0.09
CA LEU A 370 -11.68 -3.03 -1.24
C LEU A 370 -10.17 -2.92 -1.46
N ALA A 371 -9.61 -1.72 -1.35
CA ALA A 371 -8.18 -1.50 -1.50
C ALA A 371 -7.38 -2.19 -0.38
N LEU A 372 -7.80 -2.05 0.89
CA LEU A 372 -7.17 -2.74 2.02
C LEU A 372 -7.27 -4.26 1.89
N GLY A 373 -8.45 -4.77 1.51
CA GLY A 373 -8.67 -6.20 1.29
C GLY A 373 -7.78 -6.74 0.15
N ALA A 374 -7.67 -6.01 -0.96
CA ALA A 374 -6.80 -6.38 -2.06
C ALA A 374 -5.32 -6.38 -1.66
N ILE A 375 -4.86 -5.38 -0.89
CA ILE A 375 -3.48 -5.37 -0.38
C ILE A 375 -3.26 -6.53 0.58
N ALA A 376 -4.21 -6.83 1.47
CA ALA A 376 -4.11 -7.97 2.39
C ALA A 376 -3.98 -9.29 1.64
N VAL A 377 -4.88 -9.55 0.67
CA VAL A 377 -4.83 -10.76 -0.17
C VAL A 377 -3.52 -10.82 -0.96
N HIS A 378 -3.11 -9.72 -1.59
CA HIS A 378 -1.83 -9.67 -2.29
C HIS A 378 -0.65 -9.99 -1.37
N SER A 379 -0.70 -9.51 -0.13
CA SER A 379 0.35 -9.67 0.86
C SER A 379 0.44 -11.08 1.45
N LEU A 380 -0.62 -11.88 1.39
CA LEU A 380 -0.54 -13.32 1.72
C LEU A 380 0.46 -14.05 0.83
N PHE A 381 0.67 -13.56 -0.39
CA PHE A 381 1.62 -14.11 -1.33
C PHE A 381 2.96 -13.37 -1.32
N TYR A 382 3.04 -12.14 -0.79
CA TYR A 382 4.20 -11.26 -0.96
C TYR A 382 4.83 -10.78 0.36
N ASN A 383 4.27 -11.17 1.51
CA ASN A 383 4.72 -10.83 2.87
C ASN A 383 5.11 -9.36 3.09
N ALA A 384 4.30 -8.42 2.60
CA ALA A 384 4.63 -6.98 2.63
C ALA A 384 3.45 -6.08 2.99
N LEU A 385 2.45 -6.59 3.72
CA LEU A 385 1.23 -5.82 4.06
C LEU A 385 1.59 -4.52 4.78
N PHE A 386 2.40 -4.65 5.84
CA PHE A 386 2.83 -3.53 6.67
C PHE A 386 4.09 -2.84 6.14
N GLU A 387 4.71 -3.39 5.10
CA GLU A 387 5.80 -2.72 4.35
C GLU A 387 5.26 -1.91 3.16
N ASP A 388 3.95 -1.95 2.91
CA ASP A 388 3.31 -1.19 1.84
C ASP A 388 2.83 0.18 2.33
N PRO A 389 3.39 1.30 1.83
CA PRO A 389 2.92 2.63 2.20
C PRO A 389 1.45 2.90 1.82
N MET A 390 0.89 2.22 0.80
CA MET A 390 -0.54 2.35 0.49
C MET A 390 -1.43 1.77 1.59
N ALA A 391 -1.02 0.69 2.25
CA ALA A 391 -1.78 0.11 3.36
C ALA A 391 -1.92 1.13 4.50
N TRP A 392 -0.81 1.78 4.86
CA TRP A 392 -0.79 2.80 5.92
C TRP A 392 -1.57 4.07 5.57
N ALA A 393 -1.48 4.54 4.33
CA ALA A 393 -2.30 5.64 3.84
C ALA A 393 -3.81 5.31 3.92
N LEU A 394 -4.18 4.07 3.57
CA LEU A 394 -5.55 3.59 3.65
C LEU A 394 -6.02 3.38 5.08
N PHE A 395 -5.16 2.97 6.04
CA PHE A 395 -5.52 2.96 7.46
C PHE A 395 -5.87 4.36 7.97
N GLY A 396 -5.09 5.37 7.57
CA GLY A 396 -5.39 6.77 7.86
C GLY A 396 -6.74 7.19 7.30
N LEU A 397 -7.02 6.86 6.03
CA LEU A 397 -8.28 7.19 5.36
C LEU A 397 -9.49 6.43 5.92
N ALA A 398 -9.32 5.15 6.29
CA ALA A 398 -10.38 4.32 6.90
C ALA A 398 -10.81 4.87 8.26
N ALA A 399 -9.87 5.35 9.08
CA ALA A 399 -10.17 5.94 10.38
C ALA A 399 -11.10 7.16 10.28
N LEU A 400 -10.90 8.02 9.28
CA LEU A 400 -11.78 9.17 9.00
C LEU A 400 -13.19 8.75 8.63
N THR A 401 -13.33 7.68 7.85
CA THR A 401 -14.66 7.19 7.49
C THR A 401 -15.44 6.64 8.68
N ALA A 402 -14.76 6.16 9.73
CA ALA A 402 -15.42 5.71 10.96
C ALA A 402 -15.90 6.89 11.84
N VAL A 403 -15.17 8.01 11.85
CA VAL A 403 -15.54 9.22 12.60
C VAL A 403 -16.80 9.89 12.03
N VAL A 404 -16.89 10.03 10.71
CA VAL A 404 -18.07 10.61 10.04
C VAL A 404 -19.34 9.75 10.24
N ALA A 405 -19.21 8.47 10.61
CA ALA A 405 -20.37 7.64 10.98
C ALA A 405 -21.01 8.07 12.30
N ARG A 406 -20.18 8.50 13.26
CA ARG A 406 -20.59 8.77 14.64
C ARG A 406 -21.27 10.12 14.82
N GLU A 407 -20.98 11.08 13.94
CA GLU A 407 -21.61 12.42 13.97
C GLU A 407 -23.01 12.44 13.31
N GLY A 408 -23.43 11.34 12.69
CA GLY A 408 -24.71 11.22 11.98
C GLY A 408 -25.81 10.45 12.71
N GLU A 409 -25.56 9.95 13.92
CA GLU A 409 -26.59 9.32 14.77
C GLU A 409 -27.19 10.39 15.69
N PRO A 410 -28.50 10.73 15.57
CA PRO A 410 -29.16 11.50 16.60
C PRO A 410 -29.19 10.69 17.91
N ALA A 411 -28.89 11.36 19.01
CA ALA A 411 -28.84 10.81 20.37
C ALA A 411 -30.18 10.23 20.84
#